data_AF-A0A422QN27-F1
#
_entry.id   AF-A0A422QN27-F1
#
_cell.length_a   1.000
_cell.length_b   1.000
_cell.length_c   1.000
_cell.angle_alpha   90.00
_cell.angle_beta   90.00
_cell.angle_gamma   90.00
#
_symmetry.space_group_name_H-M   'P 1'
#
loop_
_entity.id
_entity.type
_entity.pdbx_description
1 polymer ?
#
loop_
_entity_poly.entity_id
_entity_poly.type
_entity_poly.pdbx_seq_one_letter_code
_entity_poly.pdbx_strand_id
1 'polypeptide(L)'
;MIKASTVLPRPFTVNDIRVGTALFAVLVAHAREKPGQTVFYGDLLDQARARFPEDAEVDRAVPIGIGMKLLFVEAFCKAHGYPNLACLAVNRGKRIPGLAYPGDWEREMREVAEFNWDEVQPVLDAYVGEAIVAATPLRPISREKALEIRYKHFTDNRPAYAPLTESEREEIVNILMSGVDVERALAMVLEAKAALA
;
A
#
# COMPACT_ATOMS: atom_id res chain seq x y z
N MET A 1 -13.99 24.78 -10.06
CA MET A 1 -12.70 24.20 -9.64
C MET A 1 -12.89 23.54 -8.29
N ILE A 2 -13.08 22.22 -8.25
CA ILE A 2 -13.17 21.48 -7.00
C ILE A 2 -11.75 21.02 -6.67
N LYS A 3 -11.15 21.58 -5.62
CA LYS A 3 -9.95 21.00 -5.02
C LYS A 3 -10.38 19.65 -4.44
N ALA A 4 -10.04 18.56 -5.11
CA ALA A 4 -10.06 17.25 -4.46
C ALA A 4 -8.94 17.24 -3.43
N SER A 5 -9.24 17.75 -2.23
CA SER A 5 -8.45 17.48 -1.05
C SER A 5 -8.82 16.07 -0.62
N THR A 6 -8.20 15.07 -1.25
CA THR A 6 -8.22 13.69 -0.77
C THR A 6 -7.36 13.68 0.50
N VAL A 7 -7.99 14.05 1.62
CA VAL A 7 -7.43 13.78 2.94
C VAL A 7 -7.18 12.28 2.98
N LEU A 8 -5.93 11.88 3.18
CA LEU A 8 -5.60 10.47 3.33
C LEU A 8 -6.50 9.90 4.44
N PRO A 9 -7.04 8.67 4.28
CA PRO A 9 -7.91 8.07 5.30
C PRO A 9 -7.18 7.92 6.65
N ARG A 10 -5.84 8.00 6.65
CA ARG A 10 -4.94 8.14 7.80
C ARG A 10 -3.54 8.58 7.36
N PRO A 11 -2.67 9.04 8.28
CA PRO A 11 -1.23 9.15 8.02
C PRO A 11 -0.60 7.82 7.59
N PHE A 12 0.47 7.87 6.81
CA PHE A 12 1.27 6.67 6.50
C PHE A 12 1.97 6.15 7.75
N THR A 13 2.02 4.83 7.88
CA THR A 13 2.88 4.15 8.85
C THR A 13 4.24 3.85 8.23
N VAL A 14 5.23 3.51 9.06
CA VAL A 14 6.55 3.05 8.58
C VAL A 14 6.41 1.83 7.64
N ASN A 15 5.46 0.93 7.91
CA ASN A 15 5.17 -0.23 7.07
C ASN A 15 4.59 0.16 5.69
N ASP A 16 3.75 1.19 5.63
CA ASP A 16 3.25 1.68 4.33
C ASP A 16 4.39 2.25 3.49
N ILE A 17 5.29 3.00 4.13
CA ILE A 17 6.42 3.66 3.49
C ILE A 17 7.42 2.62 2.97
N ARG A 18 7.86 1.68 3.81
CA ARG A 18 8.85 0.67 3.45
C ARG A 18 8.36 -0.26 2.34
N VAL A 19 7.17 -0.84 2.52
CA VAL A 19 6.62 -1.71 1.48
C VAL A 19 6.26 -0.88 0.24
N GLY A 20 5.70 0.33 0.38
CA GLY A 20 5.45 1.23 -0.75
C GLY A 20 6.72 1.55 -1.56
N THR A 21 7.86 1.72 -0.90
CA THR A 21 9.18 1.91 -1.54
C THR A 21 9.61 0.67 -2.33
N ALA A 22 9.41 -0.53 -1.77
CA ALA A 22 9.67 -1.77 -2.50
C ALA A 22 8.74 -1.93 -3.72
N LEU A 23 7.46 -1.60 -3.58
CA LEU A 23 6.50 -1.61 -4.69
C LEU A 23 6.88 -0.60 -5.77
N PHE A 24 7.34 0.60 -5.40
CA PHE A 24 7.85 1.58 -6.36
C PHE A 24 8.95 0.98 -7.25
N ALA A 25 9.95 0.34 -6.64
CA ALA A 25 11.07 -0.25 -7.39
C ALA A 25 10.60 -1.34 -8.38
N VAL A 26 9.61 -2.15 -7.98
CA VAL A 26 9.03 -3.16 -8.86
C VAL A 26 8.17 -2.53 -9.96
N LEU A 27 7.40 -1.49 -9.64
CA LEU A 27 6.57 -0.78 -10.63
C LEU A 27 7.42 -0.06 -11.68
N VAL A 28 8.55 0.56 -11.29
CA VAL A 28 9.50 1.15 -12.23
C VAL A 28 10.08 0.09 -13.17
N ALA A 29 10.48 -1.07 -12.63
CA ALA A 29 10.96 -2.17 -13.45
C ALA A 29 9.87 -2.66 -14.42
N HIS A 30 8.63 -2.79 -13.93
CA HIS A 30 7.48 -3.17 -14.76
C HIS A 30 7.20 -2.16 -15.87
N ALA A 31 7.23 -0.86 -15.57
CA ALA A 31 7.01 0.20 -16.55
C ALA A 31 8.05 0.15 -17.70
N ARG A 32 9.30 -0.19 -17.37
CA ARG A 32 10.40 -0.34 -18.36
C ARG A 32 10.28 -1.61 -19.18
N GLU A 33 10.00 -2.75 -18.55
CA GLU A 33 9.99 -4.06 -19.20
C GLU A 33 8.69 -4.30 -19.99
N LYS A 34 7.57 -3.75 -19.52
CA LYS A 34 6.23 -3.94 -20.09
C LYS A 34 5.49 -2.60 -20.20
N PRO A 35 5.96 -1.67 -21.05
CA PRO A 35 5.35 -0.35 -21.18
C PRO A 35 3.87 -0.43 -21.52
N GLY A 36 3.04 0.34 -20.81
CA GLY A 36 1.59 0.36 -21.00
C GLY A 36 0.86 -0.92 -20.58
N GLN A 37 1.48 -1.80 -19.80
CA GLN A 37 0.82 -2.97 -19.22
C GLN A 37 0.59 -2.81 -17.72
N THR A 38 -0.43 -3.53 -17.23
CA THR A 38 -0.81 -3.57 -15.82
C THR A 38 -0.19 -4.77 -15.11
N VAL A 39 -0.02 -4.63 -13.79
CA VAL A 39 0.36 -5.72 -12.88
C VAL A 39 -0.73 -5.94 -11.83
N PHE A 40 -1.04 -7.20 -11.49
CA PHE A 40 -2.01 -7.49 -10.43
C PHE A 40 -1.38 -7.35 -9.05
N TYR A 41 -2.17 -6.96 -8.05
CA TYR A 41 -1.68 -6.77 -6.68
C TYR A 41 -0.91 -7.96 -6.09
N GLY A 42 -1.40 -9.18 -6.31
CA GLY A 42 -0.70 -10.41 -5.88
C GLY A 42 0.65 -10.55 -6.55
N ASP A 43 0.68 -10.45 -7.89
CA ASP A 43 1.90 -10.59 -8.69
C ASP A 43 2.92 -9.48 -8.39
N LEU A 44 2.44 -8.28 -8.05
CA LEU A 44 3.28 -7.15 -7.63
C LEU A 44 3.96 -7.43 -6.29
N LEU A 45 3.21 -7.96 -5.31
CA LEU A 45 3.77 -8.37 -4.02
C LEU A 45 4.75 -9.54 -4.18
N ASP A 46 4.44 -10.52 -5.03
CA ASP A 46 5.33 -11.66 -5.29
C ASP A 46 6.66 -11.20 -5.92
N GLN A 47 6.61 -10.26 -6.87
CA GLN A 47 7.80 -9.64 -7.44
C GLN A 47 8.60 -8.84 -6.39
N ALA A 48 7.92 -8.12 -5.49
CA ALA A 48 8.58 -7.40 -4.40
C ALA A 48 9.31 -8.36 -3.46
N ARG A 49 8.68 -9.48 -3.05
CA ARG A 49 9.32 -10.51 -2.21
C ARG A 49 10.52 -11.15 -2.90
N ALA A 50 10.40 -11.45 -4.20
CA ALA A 50 11.51 -12.01 -4.97
C ALA A 50 12.71 -11.05 -5.07
N ARG A 51 12.44 -9.74 -5.15
CA ARG A 51 13.48 -8.71 -5.25
C ARG A 51 14.09 -8.34 -3.90
N PHE A 52 13.33 -8.39 -2.83
CA PHE A 52 13.73 -7.98 -1.48
C PHE A 52 13.50 -9.11 -0.46
N PRO A 53 14.18 -10.27 -0.60
CA PRO A 53 13.89 -11.47 0.21
C PRO A 53 14.24 -11.32 1.69
N GLU A 54 15.09 -10.34 2.04
CA GLU A 54 15.49 -10.07 3.43
C GLU A 54 14.59 -9.03 4.13
N ASP A 55 13.66 -8.41 3.40
CA ASP A 55 12.74 -7.42 3.95
C ASP A 55 11.50 -8.12 4.55
N ALA A 56 11.52 -8.28 5.87
CA ALA A 56 10.44 -8.91 6.62
C ALA A 56 9.08 -8.20 6.49
N GLU A 57 9.05 -6.89 6.21
CA GLU A 57 7.79 -6.16 6.00
C GLU A 57 7.21 -6.40 4.61
N VAL A 58 8.06 -6.56 3.60
CA VAL A 58 7.67 -6.96 2.25
C VAL A 58 7.18 -8.42 2.25
N ASP A 59 7.89 -9.31 2.94
CA ASP A 59 7.55 -10.74 3.03
C ASP A 59 6.12 -10.95 3.55
N ARG A 60 5.79 -10.30 4.67
CA ARG A 60 4.47 -10.40 5.33
C ARG A 60 3.36 -9.57 4.69
N ALA A 61 3.66 -8.73 3.69
CA ALA A 61 2.67 -7.85 3.08
C ALA A 61 1.59 -8.69 2.38
N VAL A 62 0.32 -8.28 2.52
CA VAL A 62 -0.82 -9.00 1.94
C VAL A 62 -1.63 -8.12 0.99
N PRO A 63 -2.33 -8.69 0.00
CA PRO A 63 -3.04 -7.91 -1.02
C PRO A 63 -4.05 -6.90 -0.48
N ILE A 64 -4.75 -7.22 0.61
CA ILE A 64 -5.75 -6.31 1.21
C ILE A 64 -5.10 -5.01 1.74
N GLY A 65 -3.85 -5.07 2.21
CA GLY A 65 -3.10 -3.92 2.73
C GLY A 65 -2.39 -3.10 1.65
N ILE A 66 -2.46 -3.52 0.38
CA ILE A 66 -1.67 -2.92 -0.70
C ILE A 66 -2.11 -1.47 -1.01
N GLY A 67 -3.38 -1.13 -0.76
CA GLY A 67 -3.94 0.17 -1.11
C GLY A 67 -3.17 1.34 -0.48
N MET A 68 -2.89 1.29 0.83
CA MET A 68 -2.14 2.36 1.50
C MET A 68 -0.68 2.46 1.04
N LYS A 69 -0.09 1.34 0.60
CA LYS A 69 1.27 1.26 0.08
C LYS A 69 1.35 1.88 -1.32
N LEU A 70 0.33 1.66 -2.15
CA LEU A 70 0.18 2.31 -3.44
C LEU A 70 -0.17 3.80 -3.30
N LEU A 71 -0.97 4.18 -2.30
CA LEU A 71 -1.23 5.59 -1.99
C LEU A 71 0.04 6.34 -1.58
N PHE A 72 1.00 5.66 -0.93
CA PHE A 72 2.31 6.26 -0.66
C PHE A 72 3.06 6.56 -1.96
N VAL A 73 3.05 5.62 -2.92
CA VAL A 73 3.63 5.80 -4.26
C VAL A 73 2.94 6.95 -5.01
N GLU A 74 1.60 6.98 -5.00
CA GLU A 74 0.82 8.07 -5.61
C GLU A 74 1.17 9.43 -4.99
N ALA A 75 1.25 9.50 -3.65
CA ALA A 75 1.57 10.72 -2.92
C ALA A 75 2.98 11.23 -3.28
N PHE A 76 3.96 10.33 -3.38
CA PHE A 76 5.30 10.66 -3.87
C PHE A 76 5.26 11.22 -5.30
N CYS A 77 4.66 10.49 -6.25
CA CYS A 77 4.56 10.95 -7.64
C CYS A 77 3.91 12.34 -7.72
N LYS A 78 2.81 12.54 -6.99
CA LYS A 78 2.09 13.80 -6.94
C LYS A 78 2.93 14.95 -6.34
N ALA A 79 3.68 14.70 -5.27
CA ALA A 79 4.51 15.72 -4.61
C ALA A 79 5.61 16.26 -5.53
N HIS A 80 6.08 15.44 -6.48
CA HIS A 80 7.16 15.79 -7.41
C HIS A 80 6.69 16.04 -8.85
N GLY A 81 5.39 16.00 -9.11
CA GLY A 81 4.83 16.22 -10.45
C GLY A 81 5.14 15.10 -11.44
N TYR A 82 5.42 13.90 -10.96
CA TYR A 82 5.64 12.71 -11.79
C TYR A 82 4.31 12.05 -12.19
N PRO A 83 4.27 11.31 -13.31
CA PRO A 83 3.12 10.47 -13.64
C PRO A 83 2.80 9.48 -12.52
N ASN A 84 1.53 9.18 -12.33
CA ASN A 84 1.07 8.33 -11.23
C ASN A 84 1.46 6.87 -11.47
N LEU A 85 2.62 6.45 -10.96
CA LEU A 85 3.14 5.10 -11.14
C LEU A 85 2.22 4.01 -10.55
N ALA A 86 1.45 4.34 -9.50
CA ALA A 86 0.52 3.41 -8.88
C ALA A 86 -0.63 3.00 -9.82
N CYS A 87 -0.85 3.73 -10.92
CA CYS A 87 -1.87 3.42 -11.92
C CYS A 87 -1.67 2.06 -12.60
N LEU A 88 -0.43 1.52 -12.61
CA LEU A 88 -0.13 0.23 -13.21
C LEU A 88 -0.65 -0.95 -12.39
N ALA A 89 -0.87 -0.76 -11.08
CA ALA A 89 -1.33 -1.80 -10.18
C ALA A 89 -2.86 -1.91 -10.19
N VAL A 90 -3.39 -3.08 -10.56
CA VAL A 90 -4.85 -3.29 -10.66
C VAL A 90 -5.33 -4.54 -9.92
N ASN A 91 -6.62 -4.55 -9.57
CA ASN A 91 -7.26 -5.74 -9.03
C ASN A 91 -7.49 -6.78 -10.14
N ARG A 92 -7.14 -8.05 -9.87
CA ARG A 92 -7.28 -9.17 -10.83
C ARG A 92 -8.72 -9.36 -11.33
N GLY A 93 -9.74 -9.14 -10.50
CA GLY A 93 -11.14 -9.34 -10.88
C GLY A 93 -11.65 -8.31 -11.87
N LYS A 94 -11.27 -7.04 -11.69
CA LYS A 94 -11.76 -5.92 -12.51
C LYS A 94 -10.84 -5.62 -13.71
N ARG A 95 -9.53 -5.91 -13.60
CA ARG A 95 -8.48 -5.62 -14.61
C ARG A 95 -8.36 -4.16 -15.04
N ILE A 96 -9.09 -3.29 -14.36
CA ILE A 96 -9.09 -1.84 -14.44
C ILE A 96 -9.03 -1.31 -13.00
N PRO A 97 -8.65 -0.04 -12.79
CA PRO A 97 -8.76 0.59 -11.49
C PRO A 97 -10.19 0.56 -10.97
N GLY A 98 -10.35 0.67 -9.65
CA GLY A 98 -11.69 0.77 -9.05
C GLY A 98 -12.46 1.99 -9.58
N LEU A 99 -13.80 1.95 -9.50
CA LEU A 99 -14.68 3.04 -9.98
C LEU A 99 -14.37 4.41 -9.37
N ALA A 100 -13.71 4.44 -8.22
CA ALA A 100 -13.30 5.66 -7.53
C ALA A 100 -11.95 6.23 -8.00
N TYR A 101 -11.31 5.62 -9.01
CA TYR A 101 -10.03 6.10 -9.53
C TYR A 101 -10.18 7.50 -10.12
N PRO A 102 -9.47 8.51 -9.61
CA PRO A 102 -9.54 9.85 -10.15
C PRO A 102 -8.69 9.92 -11.43
N GLY A 103 -9.26 10.42 -12.53
CA GLY A 103 -8.48 10.78 -13.72
C GLY A 103 -8.68 9.88 -14.93
N ASP A 104 -7.76 10.01 -15.89
CA ASP A 104 -7.75 9.29 -17.17
C ASP A 104 -6.68 8.20 -17.08
N TRP A 105 -7.10 7.00 -16.69
CA TRP A 105 -6.20 5.89 -16.42
C TRP A 105 -5.36 5.49 -17.63
N GLU A 106 -5.94 5.46 -18.83
CA GLU A 106 -5.22 5.12 -20.05
C GLU A 106 -4.16 6.17 -20.38
N ARG A 107 -4.48 7.45 -20.17
CA ARG A 107 -3.50 8.54 -20.33
C ARG A 107 -2.37 8.42 -19.32
N GLU A 108 -2.67 8.20 -18.05
CA GLU A 108 -1.65 8.05 -17.00
C GLU A 108 -0.73 6.85 -17.25
N MET A 109 -1.27 5.73 -17.74
CA MET A 109 -0.45 4.59 -18.16
C MET A 109 0.52 4.94 -19.29
N ARG A 110 0.09 5.75 -20.28
CA ARG A 110 0.99 6.23 -21.35
C ARG A 110 2.06 7.16 -20.80
N GLU A 111 1.67 8.11 -19.95
CA GLU A 111 2.61 9.04 -19.31
C GLU A 111 3.67 8.29 -18.50
N VAL A 112 3.27 7.27 -17.72
CA VAL A 112 4.20 6.41 -16.97
C VAL A 112 5.15 5.64 -17.88
N ALA A 113 4.66 5.16 -19.04
CA ALA A 113 5.46 4.41 -20.01
C ALA A 113 6.50 5.27 -20.74
N GLU A 114 6.22 6.56 -20.93
CA GLU A 114 7.10 7.51 -21.62
C GLU A 114 8.07 8.23 -20.65
N PHE A 115 7.81 8.17 -19.36
CA PHE A 115 8.59 8.88 -18.35
C PHE A 115 9.96 8.23 -18.08
N ASN A 116 11.00 9.07 -17.93
CA ASN A 116 12.33 8.62 -17.56
C ASN A 116 12.47 8.44 -16.03
N TRP A 117 12.51 7.18 -15.58
CA TRP A 117 12.63 6.82 -14.17
C TRP A 117 14.08 6.77 -13.64
N ASP A 118 15.09 6.99 -14.47
CA ASP A 118 16.51 6.76 -14.12
C ASP A 118 17.01 7.64 -12.97
N GLU A 119 16.52 8.88 -12.88
CA GLU A 119 16.98 9.87 -11.91
C GLU A 119 16.06 10.03 -10.70
N VAL A 120 15.02 9.20 -10.59
CA VAL A 120 13.99 9.35 -9.55
C VAL A 120 14.41 8.77 -8.20
N GLN A 121 15.27 7.75 -8.19
CA GLN A 121 15.62 7.02 -6.96
C GLN A 121 16.18 7.92 -5.85
N PRO A 122 17.14 8.84 -6.10
CA PRO A 122 17.64 9.74 -5.05
C PRO A 122 16.56 10.67 -4.48
N VAL A 123 15.58 11.06 -5.30
CA VAL A 123 14.45 11.90 -4.87
C VAL A 123 13.50 11.10 -3.97
N LEU A 124 13.24 9.85 -4.33
CA LEU A 124 12.46 8.93 -3.51
C LEU A 124 13.13 8.69 -2.16
N ASP A 125 14.44 8.44 -2.12
CA ASP A 125 15.16 8.18 -0.87
C ASP A 125 15.05 9.35 0.11
N ALA A 126 15.13 10.59 -0.38
CA ALA A 126 14.92 11.79 0.43
C ALA A 126 13.48 11.89 0.95
N TYR A 127 12.49 11.68 0.08
CA TYR A 127 11.07 11.70 0.44
C TYR A 127 10.71 10.63 1.49
N VAL A 128 11.28 9.43 1.36
CA VAL A 128 11.14 8.33 2.34
C VAL A 128 11.68 8.75 3.70
N GLY A 129 12.84 9.42 3.75
CA GLY A 129 13.42 9.94 4.99
C GLY A 129 12.47 10.90 5.70
N GLU A 130 11.90 11.86 4.99
CA GLU A 130 10.93 12.82 5.53
C GLU A 130 9.63 12.14 6.00
N ALA A 131 9.12 11.20 5.20
CA ALA A 131 7.91 10.45 5.52
C ALA A 131 8.08 9.59 6.77
N ILE A 132 9.23 8.94 6.97
CA ILE A 132 9.52 8.15 8.17
C ILE A 132 9.52 9.03 9.42
N VAL A 133 10.16 10.21 9.35
CA VAL A 133 10.16 11.16 10.47
C VAL A 133 8.73 11.56 10.85
N ALA A 134 7.88 11.83 9.87
CA ALA A 134 6.47 12.15 10.10
C ALA A 134 5.66 10.97 10.66
N ALA A 135 5.98 9.73 10.29
CA ALA A 135 5.28 8.51 10.74
C ALA A 135 5.71 8.02 12.14
N THR A 136 6.86 8.48 12.65
CA THR A 136 7.49 8.02 13.90
C THR A 136 6.69 8.22 15.21
N PRO A 137 5.69 9.13 15.33
CA PRO A 137 4.90 9.24 16.56
C PRO A 137 4.17 7.95 17.00
N LEU A 138 3.97 6.99 16.09
CA LEU A 138 3.42 5.67 16.43
C LEU A 138 4.48 4.80 17.11
N ARG A 139 4.15 4.17 18.26
CA ARG A 139 5.05 3.24 18.95
C ARG A 139 4.87 1.83 18.41
N PRO A 140 5.85 1.26 17.67
CA PRO A 140 5.72 -0.09 17.15
C PRO A 140 5.63 -1.12 18.29
N ILE A 141 4.92 -2.21 18.06
CA ILE A 141 4.83 -3.34 18.99
C ILE A 141 5.30 -4.62 18.31
N SER A 142 5.74 -5.60 19.11
CA SER A 142 6.14 -6.90 18.59
C SER A 142 4.96 -7.65 17.95
N ARG A 143 5.26 -8.56 17.03
CA ARG A 143 4.24 -9.43 16.41
C ARG A 143 3.50 -10.26 17.45
N GLU A 144 4.23 -10.80 18.44
CA GLU A 144 3.66 -11.54 19.55
C GLU A 144 2.62 -10.70 20.30
N LYS A 145 2.95 -9.44 20.62
CA LYS A 145 2.01 -8.54 21.29
C LYS A 145 0.80 -8.20 20.41
N ALA A 146 1.02 -7.98 19.12
CA ALA A 146 -0.06 -7.72 18.17
C ALA A 146 -1.03 -8.92 18.06
N LEU A 147 -0.51 -10.16 18.05
CA LEU A 147 -1.32 -11.37 18.07
C LEU A 147 -2.13 -11.51 19.36
N GLU A 148 -1.52 -11.25 20.51
CA GLU A 148 -2.20 -11.26 21.82
C GLU A 148 -3.37 -10.25 21.84
N ILE A 149 -3.11 -9.01 21.41
CA ILE A 149 -4.13 -7.95 21.34
C ILE A 149 -5.27 -8.34 20.40
N ARG A 150 -4.95 -8.82 19.19
CA ARG A 150 -5.95 -9.28 18.21
C ARG A 150 -6.78 -10.42 18.76
N TYR A 151 -6.16 -11.42 19.40
CA TYR A 151 -6.85 -12.58 19.95
C TYR A 151 -7.80 -12.21 21.09
N LYS A 152 -7.36 -11.31 21.98
CA LYS A 152 -8.22 -10.76 23.04
C LYS A 152 -9.43 -10.05 22.44
N HIS A 153 -9.20 -9.13 21.50
CA HIS A 153 -10.29 -8.40 20.85
C HIS A 153 -11.25 -9.31 20.07
N PHE A 154 -10.73 -10.30 19.36
CA PHE A 154 -11.53 -11.33 18.68
C PHE A 154 -12.46 -12.07 19.64
N THR A 155 -11.98 -12.43 20.83
CA THR A 155 -12.78 -13.16 21.82
C THR A 155 -14.02 -12.37 22.21
N ASP A 156 -13.87 -11.06 22.37
CA ASP A 156 -14.94 -10.14 22.74
C ASP A 156 -15.82 -9.71 21.54
N ASN A 157 -15.30 -9.83 20.30
CA ASN A 157 -15.92 -9.27 19.08
C ASN A 157 -16.08 -10.28 17.93
N ARG A 158 -16.28 -11.57 18.23
CA ARG A 158 -16.31 -12.65 17.23
C ARG A 158 -17.12 -12.36 15.95
N PRO A 159 -18.33 -11.76 16.01
CA PRO A 159 -19.10 -11.47 14.80
C PRO A 159 -18.38 -10.53 13.82
N ALA A 160 -17.58 -9.58 14.32
CA ALA A 160 -16.85 -8.62 13.47
C ALA A 160 -15.71 -9.28 12.67
N TYR A 161 -15.20 -10.42 13.13
CA TYR A 161 -14.14 -11.19 12.47
C TYR A 161 -14.64 -12.33 11.58
N ALA A 162 -15.93 -12.69 11.70
CA ALA A 162 -16.56 -13.74 10.90
C ALA A 162 -16.41 -13.53 9.37
N PRO A 163 -16.55 -12.32 8.80
CA PRO A 163 -16.41 -12.12 7.35
C PRO A 163 -14.94 -12.04 6.88
N LEU A 164 -13.97 -12.09 7.79
CA LEU A 164 -12.55 -11.92 7.47
C LEU A 164 -11.88 -13.26 7.16
N THR A 165 -11.13 -13.27 6.07
CA THR A 165 -10.18 -14.33 5.71
C THR A 165 -8.92 -14.27 6.57
N GLU A 166 -8.09 -15.32 6.53
CA GLU A 166 -6.84 -15.33 7.30
C GLU A 166 -5.86 -14.22 6.85
N SER A 167 -5.78 -13.97 5.54
CA SER A 167 -4.96 -12.87 5.00
C SER A 167 -5.41 -11.50 5.52
N GLU A 168 -6.72 -11.29 5.64
CA GLU A 168 -7.29 -10.06 6.21
C GLU A 168 -6.99 -9.93 7.70
N ARG A 169 -7.01 -11.04 8.44
CA ARG A 169 -6.63 -11.06 9.86
C ARG A 169 -5.13 -10.86 10.08
N GLU A 170 -4.28 -11.28 9.15
CA GLU A 170 -2.85 -10.99 9.18
C GLU A 170 -2.58 -9.50 8.93
N GLU A 171 -3.36 -8.85 8.06
CA GLU A 171 -3.21 -7.40 7.87
C GLU A 171 -3.52 -6.61 9.15
N ILE A 172 -4.51 -7.04 9.94
CA ILE A 172 -4.76 -6.44 11.26
C ILE A 172 -3.50 -6.52 12.13
N VAL A 173 -2.76 -7.64 12.11
CA VAL A 173 -1.49 -7.80 12.85
C VAL A 173 -0.43 -6.84 12.32
N ASN A 174 -0.29 -6.73 11.00
CA ASN A 174 0.66 -5.81 10.36
C ASN A 174 0.41 -4.35 10.74
N ILE A 175 -0.86 -3.95 10.81
CA ILE A 175 -1.29 -2.60 11.22
C ILE A 175 -1.02 -2.38 12.71
N LEU A 176 -1.39 -3.34 13.57
CA LEU A 176 -1.12 -3.30 15.01
C LEU A 176 0.38 -3.15 15.31
N MET A 177 1.24 -3.92 14.63
CA MET A 177 2.69 -3.82 14.77
C MET A 177 3.24 -2.43 14.45
N SER A 178 2.51 -1.65 13.65
CA SER A 178 2.85 -0.28 13.32
C SER A 178 2.41 0.72 14.40
N GLY A 179 1.84 0.25 15.51
CA GLY A 179 1.43 1.08 16.66
C GLY A 179 -0.01 1.60 16.60
N VAL A 180 -0.82 1.12 15.65
CA VAL A 180 -2.25 1.48 15.53
C VAL A 180 -3.08 0.63 16.51
N ASP A 181 -4.15 1.19 17.07
CA ASP A 181 -5.04 0.47 17.97
C ASP A 181 -5.90 -0.58 17.24
N VAL A 182 -6.41 -1.56 17.99
CA VAL A 182 -7.10 -2.73 17.42
C VAL A 182 -8.44 -2.40 16.76
N GLU A 183 -9.19 -1.44 17.30
CA GLU A 183 -10.47 -1.01 16.72
C GLU A 183 -10.23 -0.34 15.37
N ARG A 184 -9.25 0.58 15.32
CA ARG A 184 -8.89 1.25 14.08
C ARG A 184 -8.30 0.28 13.06
N ALA A 185 -7.45 -0.66 13.49
CA ALA A 185 -6.87 -1.67 12.62
C ALA A 185 -7.95 -2.56 11.96
N LEU A 186 -8.94 -3.00 12.75
CA LEU A 186 -10.08 -3.76 12.24
C LEU A 186 -10.92 -2.94 11.25
N ALA A 187 -11.25 -1.69 11.61
CA ALA A 187 -12.00 -0.78 10.74
C ALA A 187 -11.30 -0.58 9.40
N MET A 188 -9.98 -0.37 9.40
CA MET A 188 -9.18 -0.19 8.19
C MET A 188 -9.21 -1.41 7.27
N VAL A 189 -9.12 -2.62 7.82
CA VAL A 189 -9.20 -3.85 7.01
C VAL A 189 -10.61 -4.04 6.42
N LEU A 190 -11.65 -3.71 7.17
CA LEU A 190 -13.03 -3.76 6.66
C LEU A 190 -13.27 -2.72 5.56
N GLU A 191 -12.78 -1.49 5.74
CA GLU A 191 -12.81 -0.43 4.71
C GLU A 191 -12.06 -0.87 3.44
N ALA A 192 -10.86 -1.43 3.57
CA ALA A 192 -10.08 -1.92 2.45
C ALA A 192 -10.77 -3.10 1.72
N LYS A 193 -11.36 -4.02 2.49
CA LYS A 193 -12.16 -5.13 1.94
C LYS A 193 -13.33 -4.62 1.12
N ALA A 194 -14.07 -3.65 1.65
CA ALA A 194 -15.21 -3.05 0.95
C ALA A 194 -14.77 -2.33 -0.34
N ALA A 195 -13.59 -1.69 -0.35
CA ALA A 195 -13.05 -1.02 -1.54
C ALA A 195 -12.56 -2.00 -2.63
N LEU A 196 -12.14 -3.20 -2.24
CA LEU A 196 -11.64 -4.23 -3.16
C LEU A 196 -12.70 -5.22 -3.66
N ALA A 197 -13.85 -5.31 -2.99
CA ALA A 197 -15.02 -6.07 -3.44
C ALA A 197 -15.61 -5.49 -4.75
#